data_AF-A0A7J8HCB2-F1
#
_entry.id   AF-A0A7J8HCB2-F1
#
_cell.length_a   1.000
_cell.length_b   1.000
_cell.length_c   1.000
_cell.angle_alpha   90.00
_cell.angle_beta   90.00
_cell.angle_gamma   90.00
#
_symmetry.space_group_name_H-M   'P 1'
#
loop_
_entity.id
_entity.type
_entity.pdbx_description
1 polymer ?
#
loop_
_entity_poly.entity_id
_entity_poly.type
_entity_poly.pdbx_seq_one_letter_code
_entity_poly.pdbx_strand_id
1 'polypeptide(L)' 'MQVVKEQVMRALTSKPSSLDQFKSKLQNLSYTEILKLRQSERMSQEDFQSRPIFTASGPTG' A
#
# COMPACT_ATOMS: atom_id res chain seq x y z
N MET A 1 9.24 -7.75 -7.90
CA MET A 1 10.11 -7.00 -6.96
C MET A 1 9.43 -5.81 -6.26
N GLN A 2 8.36 -5.21 -6.80
CA GLN A 2 7.72 -4.02 -6.21
C GLN A 2 7.19 -4.22 -4.77
N VAL A 3 6.64 -5.39 -4.46
CA VAL A 3 6.12 -5.72 -3.12
C VAL A 3 7.24 -5.77 -2.07
N VAL A 4 8.40 -6.32 -2.43
CA VAL A 4 9.57 -6.38 -1.53
C VAL A 4 10.11 -4.99 -1.22
N LYS A 5 10.17 -4.12 -2.22
CA LYS A 5 10.55 -2.71 -2.02
C LYS A 5 9.60 -2.03 -1.04
N GLU A 6 8.31 -2.30 -1.14
CA GLU A 6 7.30 -1.71 -0.25
C GLU A 6 7.37 -2.26 1.17
N GLN A 7 7.60 -3.57 1.36
CA GLN A 7 7.87 -4.17 2.67
C GLN A 7 9.04 -3.47 3.37
N VAL A 8 10.14 -3.28 2.63
CA VAL A 8 11.33 -2.59 3.14
C VAL A 8 11.01 -1.13 3.48
N MET A 9 10.36 -0.38 2.59
CA MET A 9 10.01 1.01 2.85
C MET A 9 9.10 1.15 4.09
N ARG A 10 8.02 0.35 4.20
CA ARG A 10 7.11 0.38 5.35
C ARG A 10 7.80 -0.01 6.65
N ALA A 11 8.68 -1.00 6.61
CA ALA A 11 9.49 -1.36 7.78
C ALA A 11 10.45 -0.24 8.19
N LEU A 12 11.06 0.48 7.24
CA LEU A 12 11.93 1.63 7.51
C LEU A 12 11.16 2.85 8.03
N THR A 13 9.92 3.09 7.58
CA THR A 13 9.05 4.16 8.10
C THR A 13 8.85 4.05 9.61
N SER A 14 8.87 2.83 10.15
CA SER A 14 8.74 2.59 11.60
C SER A 14 9.98 2.97 12.43
N LYS A 15 11.07 3.44 11.79
CA LYS A 15 12.35 3.82 12.42
C LYS A 15 12.83 2.78 13.45
N PRO A 16 13.06 1.53 13.03
CA PRO A 16 13.52 0.48 13.94
C PRO A 16 14.86 0.84 14.55
N SER A 17 15.02 0.64 15.85
CA SER A 17 16.25 0.98 16.58
C SER A 17 17.34 -0.09 16.45
N SER A 18 17.03 -1.22 15.83
CA SER A 18 17.98 -2.32 15.59
C SER A 18 17.60 -3.14 14.35
N LEU A 19 18.59 -3.88 13.80
CA LEU A 19 18.34 -4.79 12.69
C LEU A 19 17.38 -5.93 13.06
N ASP A 20 17.37 -6.36 14.32
CA ASP A 20 16.43 -7.38 14.81
C ASP A 20 15.00 -6.86 14.81
N GLN A 21 14.77 -5.62 15.26
CA GLN A 21 13.46 -4.98 15.15
C GLN A 21 13.05 -4.84 13.68
N PHE A 22 13.97 -4.44 12.80
CA PHE A 22 13.69 -4.35 11.37
C PHE A 22 13.31 -5.72 10.77
N LYS A 23 14.04 -6.79 11.10
CA LYS A 23 13.72 -8.16 10.68
C LYS A 23 12.36 -8.60 11.19
N SER A 24 12.04 -8.37 12.46
CA SER A 24 10.74 -8.69 13.04
C SER A 24 9.61 -7.93 12.34
N LYS A 25 9.81 -6.64 12.01
CA LYS A 25 8.84 -5.85 11.23
C LYS A 25 8.66 -6.39 9.82
N LEU A 26 9.73 -6.77 9.13
CA LEU A 26 9.65 -7.39 7.81
C LEU A 26 8.92 -8.75 7.83
N GLN A 27 9.14 -9.56 8.87
CA GLN A 27 8.42 -10.83 9.04
C GLN A 27 6.92 -10.62 9.25
N ASN A 28 6.54 -9.59 10.00
CA ASN A 28 5.14 -9.21 10.18
C ASN A 28 4.51 -8.68 8.89
N LEU A 29 5.26 -7.94 8.08
CA LEU A 29 4.81 -7.46 6.75
C LEU A 29 4.86 -8.58 5.70
N SER A 30 4.17 -9.70 5.93
CA SER A 30 4.05 -10.79 4.95
C SER A 30 3.42 -10.33 3.63
N TYR A 31 3.57 -11.13 2.58
CA TYR A 31 2.93 -10.84 1.28
C TYR A 31 1.42 -10.58 1.42
N THR A 32 0.74 -11.41 2.22
CA THR A 32 -0.70 -11.29 2.48
C THR A 32 -1.04 -10.00 3.24
N GLU A 33 -0.22 -9.59 4.21
CA GLU A 33 -0.39 -8.32 4.93
C GLU A 33 -0.26 -7.11 3.99
N ILE A 34 0.74 -7.12 3.09
CA ILE A 34 0.88 -6.05 2.10
C ILE A 34 -0.30 -6.00 1.14
N LEU A 35 -0.81 -7.15 0.69
CA LEU A 35 -2.01 -7.19 -0.15
C LEU A 35 -3.23 -6.64 0.58
N LYS A 36 -3.43 -7.00 1.86
CA LYS A 36 -4.50 -6.44 2.70
C LYS A 36 -4.37 -4.94 2.86
N LEU A 37 -3.17 -4.42 3.14
CA LEU A 37 -2.92 -2.98 3.27
C LEU A 37 -3.26 -2.23 1.98
N ARG A 38 -2.83 -2.74 0.82
CA ARG A 38 -3.19 -2.15 -0.48
C ARG A 38 -4.69 -2.21 -0.75
N GLN A 39 -5.35 -3.30 -0.38
CA GLN A 39 -6.79 -3.42 -0.52
C GLN A 39 -7.51 -2.43 0.40
N SER A 40 -7.07 -2.27 1.65
CA SER A 40 -7.61 -1.28 2.58
C SER A 40 -7.34 0.15 2.11
N GLU A 41 -6.19 0.44 1.52
CA GLU A 41 -5.88 1.73 0.90
C GLU A 41 -6.81 2.02 -0.29
N ARG A 42 -7.06 1.01 -1.13
CA ARG A 42 -8.03 1.10 -2.23
C ARG A 42 -9.46 1.29 -1.74
N MET A 43 -9.90 0.52 -0.74
CA MET A 43 -11.25 0.64 -0.17
C MET A 43 -11.42 1.99 0.55
N SER A 44 -10.43 2.45 1.31
CA SER A 44 -10.42 3.77 1.94
C SER A 44 -10.45 4.89 0.91
N GLN A 45 -9.75 4.69 -0.22
CA GLN A 45 -9.78 5.61 -1.35
C GLN A 45 -11.10 5.53 -2.13
N GLU A 46 -11.75 4.36 -2.25
CA GLU A 46 -13.09 4.19 -2.84
C GLU A 46 -14.19 4.83 -1.98
N ASP A 47 -14.05 4.82 -0.66
CA ASP A 47 -14.92 5.59 0.25
C ASP A 47 -14.80 7.11 -0.03
N PHE A 48 -13.58 7.59 -0.31
CA PHE A 48 -13.31 8.98 -0.69
C PHE A 48 -13.65 9.32 -2.16
N GLN A 49 -13.59 8.31 -3.05
CA GLN A 49 -13.87 8.39 -4.50
C GLN A 49 -15.31 8.00 -4.83
N SER A 50 -16.18 7.81 -3.83
CA SER A 50 -17.63 7.73 -4.03
C SER A 50 -18.26 9.08 -4.43
N ARG A 51 -17.45 10.13 -4.66
CA ARG A 51 -17.81 11.26 -5.52
C ARG A 51 -17.78 10.79 -6.97
N PRO A 52 -18.84 11.02 -7.75
CA PRO A 52 -19.13 10.28 -8.96
C PRO A 52 -17.94 10.32 -9.93
N ILE A 53 -17.63 9.15 -10.48
CA ILE A 53 -16.80 8.98 -11.67
C ILE A 53 -17.34 9.94 -12.74
N PHE A 54 -16.62 11.03 -13.00
CA PHE A 54 -16.92 11.90 -14.13
C PHE A 54 -16.54 11.13 -15.40
N THR A 55 -17.51 10.38 -15.92
CA THR A 55 -17.55 9.98 -17.33
C THR A 55 -17.87 11.21 -18.18
N ALA A 56 -16.85 11.88 -18.68
CA ALA A 56 -16.90 12.68 -19.90
C ALA A 56 -15.45 12.95 -20.29
N SER A 57 -14.97 12.72 -21.51
CA SER A 57 -15.62 12.56 -22.81
C SER A 57 -14.52 12.06 -23.76
N GLY A 58 -14.82 11.14 -24.68
CA GLY A 58 -13.86 10.75 -25.71
C GLY A 58 -13.50 11.92 -26.64
N PRO A 59 -12.38 11.84 -27.40
CA PRO A 59 -12.27 12.53 -28.67
C PRO A 59 -12.55 11.51 -29.77
N THR A 60 -13.73 11.62 -30.40
CA THR A 60 -13.83 11.33 -31.82
C THR A 60 -13.06 12.41 -32.55
N GLY A 61 -11.93 12.03 -33.15
CA GLY A 61 -11.14 12.81 -34.10
C GLY A 61 -10.59 11.86 -35.14
#